data_AF-A0A2V8DFZ9-F1
#
_entry.id   AF-A0A2V8DFZ9-F1
#
_cell.length_a   1.000
_cell.length_b   1.000
_cell.length_c   1.000
_cell.angle_alpha   90.00
_cell.angle_beta   90.00
_cell.angle_gamma   90.00
#
_symmetry.space_group_name_H-M   'P 1'
#
loop_
_entity.id
_entity.type
_entity.pdbx_description
1 polymer ?
#
loop_
_entity_poly.entity_id
_entity_poly.type
_entity_poly.pdbx_seq_one_letter_code
_entity_poly.pdbx_strand_id
1 'polypeptide(L)'
;MVRHFRWRVRVAGVIAAFSSIVAAQTPSLQYPRPRQGDTVDNYFGTTVADPYRWMEDLNSAELKQWIDAENARPESPSCTTIHA
;
A
#
# COMPACT_ATOMS: atom_id res chain seq x y z
N MET A 1 51.19 33.91 -37.99
CA MET A 1 51.43 33.89 -36.53
C MET A 1 50.20 34.49 -35.83
N VAL A 2 49.07 33.77 -35.85
CA VAL A 2 48.36 33.17 -34.69
C VAL A 2 48.17 34.10 -33.48
N ARG A 3 46.89 34.20 -33.05
CA ARG A 3 46.32 34.87 -31.85
C ARG A 3 45.96 36.32 -32.16
N HIS A 4 44.70 36.75 -32.08
CA HIS A 4 43.87 36.69 -30.88
C HIS A 4 42.43 36.24 -31.18
N PHE A 5 42.05 35.19 -30.47
CA PHE A 5 40.78 34.49 -30.51
C PHE A 5 39.65 35.43 -30.10
N ARG A 6 38.72 35.60 -31.03
CA ARG A 6 37.49 36.39 -30.95
C ARG A 6 36.78 36.15 -29.62
N TRP A 7 36.54 37.24 -28.87
CA TRP A 7 35.66 37.31 -27.70
C TRP A 7 34.26 36.85 -28.11
N ARG A 8 33.97 35.55 -27.95
CA ARG A 8 32.62 35.01 -28.11
C ARG A 8 31.89 35.24 -26.79
N VAL A 9 30.87 36.10 -26.86
CA VAL A 9 29.83 36.30 -25.85
C VAL A 9 29.47 34.94 -25.26
N ARG A 10 29.71 34.75 -23.95
CA ARG A 10 29.30 33.53 -23.26
C ARG A 10 27.78 33.57 -23.11
N VAL A 11 27.19 32.52 -23.66
CA VAL A 11 25.78 32.14 -23.69
C VAL A 11 25.09 32.43 -22.37
N ALA A 12 23.91 33.05 -22.52
CA ALA A 12 22.82 33.22 -21.55
C ALA A 12 22.84 32.22 -20.38
N GLY A 13 23.18 32.72 -19.19
CA GLY A 13 22.93 32.03 -17.94
C GLY A 13 21.58 32.48 -17.38
N VAL A 14 20.57 31.61 -17.43
CA VAL A 14 19.69 31.24 -16.31
C VAL A 14 19.10 29.88 -16.72
N ILE A 15 19.71 28.79 -16.25
CA ILE A 15 19.08 27.47 -16.33
C ILE A 15 17.88 27.52 -15.37
N ALA A 16 16.67 27.40 -15.91
CA ALA A 16 15.44 27.28 -15.14
C ALA A 16 15.61 26.17 -14.09
N ALA A 17 15.45 26.53 -12.82
CA ALA A 17 15.46 25.58 -11.71
C ALA A 17 14.32 24.58 -11.93
N PHE A 18 14.66 23.34 -12.30
CA PHE A 18 13.72 22.23 -12.33
C PHE A 18 13.31 21.90 -10.89
N SER A 19 12.18 22.46 -10.44
CA SER A 19 11.48 21.99 -9.24
C SER A 19 11.06 20.54 -9.45
N SER A 20 11.82 19.61 -8.88
CA SER A 20 11.38 18.22 -8.77
C SER A 20 10.44 18.10 -7.57
N ILE A 21 9.14 18.09 -7.82
CA ILE A 21 8.16 17.64 -6.83
C ILE A 21 8.24 16.12 -6.84
N VAL A 22 8.82 15.54 -5.79
CA VAL A 22 8.73 14.09 -5.54
C VAL A 22 7.31 13.80 -5.08
N ALA A 23 6.51 13.17 -5.94
CA ALA A 23 5.20 12.65 -5.54
C ALA A 23 5.43 11.45 -4.60
N ALA A 24 4.98 11.56 -3.35
CA ALA A 24 4.96 10.43 -2.44
C ALA A 24 3.97 9.38 -2.97
N GLN A 25 4.47 8.21 -3.36
CA GLN A 25 3.64 7.08 -3.74
C GLN A 25 3.26 6.32 -2.47
N THR A 26 1.99 6.36 -2.08
CA THR A 26 1.47 5.51 -1.02
C THR A 26 1.44 4.06 -1.52
N PRO A 27 2.16 3.13 -0.90
CA PRO A 27 2.09 1.72 -1.29
C PRO A 27 0.65 1.22 -1.11
N SER A 28 0.11 0.56 -2.14
CA SER A 28 -1.21 -0.06 -2.06
C SER A 28 -1.16 -1.26 -1.10
N LEU A 29 -1.98 -1.25 -0.06
CA LEU A 29 -2.12 -2.40 0.84
C LEU A 29 -2.82 -3.54 0.09
N GLN A 30 -2.15 -4.70 -0.03
CA GLN A 30 -2.67 -5.89 -0.70
C GLN A 30 -3.16 -6.88 0.34
N TYR A 31 -4.47 -7.05 0.47
CA TYR A 31 -5.07 -7.99 1.41
C TYR A 31 -5.26 -9.37 0.77
N PRO A 32 -4.99 -10.48 1.50
CA PRO A 32 -5.34 -11.81 1.03
C PRO A 32 -6.86 -11.92 0.90
N ARG A 33 -7.33 -12.52 -0.20
CA ARG A 33 -8.76 -12.74 -0.41
C ARG A 33 -9.24 -13.89 0.48
N PRO A 34 -10.15 -13.67 1.44
CA PRO A 34 -10.68 -14.76 2.26
C PRO A 34 -11.62 -15.66 1.47
N ARG A 35 -11.72 -16.93 1.87
CA ARG A 35 -12.80 -17.81 1.42
C ARG A 35 -14.14 -17.27 1.94
N GLN A 36 -15.17 -17.36 1.09
CA GLN A 36 -16.55 -17.16 1.49
C GLN A 36 -17.24 -18.52 1.59
N GLY A 37 -17.85 -18.80 2.74
CA GLY A 37 -18.76 -19.91 2.96
C GLY A 37 -20.19 -19.56 2.59
N ASP A 38 -21.08 -20.50 2.84
CA ASP A 38 -22.51 -20.48 2.51
C ASP A 38 -23.40 -20.47 3.76
N THR A 39 -22.83 -20.25 4.95
CA THR A 39 -23.60 -20.17 6.20
C THR A 39 -24.58 -19.00 6.15
N VAL A 40 -25.84 -19.29 6.46
CA VAL A 40 -26.94 -18.33 6.48
C VAL A 40 -27.82 -18.65 7.67
N ASP A 41 -28.09 -17.64 8.51
CA ASP A 41 -28.94 -17.74 9.68
C ASP A 41 -30.30 -17.07 9.45
N ASN A 42 -31.32 -17.48 10.21
CA ASN A 42 -32.63 -16.84 10.21
C ASN A 42 -32.93 -16.27 11.60
N TYR A 43 -33.14 -14.96 11.67
CA TYR A 43 -33.50 -14.24 12.88
C TYR A 43 -34.90 -13.65 12.74
N PHE A 44 -35.87 -14.23 13.45
CA PHE A 44 -37.26 -13.76 13.47
C PHE A 44 -37.87 -13.59 12.06
N GLY A 45 -37.57 -14.52 11.15
CA GLY A 45 -38.02 -14.48 9.75
C GLY A 45 -37.07 -13.71 8.82
N THR A 46 -36.03 -13.04 9.33
CA THR A 46 -35.03 -12.34 8.52
C THR A 46 -33.82 -13.22 8.26
N THR A 47 -33.52 -13.46 6.99
CA THR A 47 -32.35 -14.25 6.56
C THR A 47 -31.09 -13.37 6.50
N VAL A 48 -30.01 -13.80 7.15
CA VAL A 48 -28.72 -13.08 7.24
C VAL A 48 -27.59 -14.02 6.84
N ALA A 49 -26.83 -13.68 5.81
CA ALA A 49 -25.67 -14.46 5.37
C ALA A 49 -24.44 -14.15 6.23
N ASP A 50 -23.76 -15.19 6.69
CA ASP A 50 -22.49 -15.11 7.41
C ASP A 50 -21.41 -15.89 6.66
N PRO A 51 -20.88 -15.33 5.55
CA PRO A 51 -19.92 -16.03 4.71
C PRO A 51 -18.57 -16.28 5.40
N TYR A 52 -18.30 -15.69 6.57
CA TYR A 52 -17.02 -15.80 7.28
C TYR A 52 -17.11 -16.56 8.61
N ARG A 53 -18.24 -17.25 8.89
CA ARG A 53 -18.42 -18.11 10.07
C ARG A 53 -17.26 -19.08 10.32
N TRP A 54 -16.59 -19.55 9.25
CA TRP A 54 -15.45 -20.45 9.35
C TRP A 54 -14.24 -19.85 10.09
N MET A 55 -14.14 -18.52 10.18
CA MET A 55 -13.09 -17.83 10.93
C MET A 55 -13.34 -17.82 12.45
N GLU A 56 -14.48 -18.31 12.92
CA GLU A 56 -14.78 -18.41 14.36
C GLU A 56 -14.12 -19.65 15.01
N ASP A 57 -13.71 -20.65 14.22
CA ASP A 57 -12.96 -21.80 14.72
C ASP A 57 -11.47 -21.48 14.87
N LEU A 58 -11.09 -21.08 16.08
CA LEU A 58 -9.71 -20.73 16.43
C LEU A 58 -8.71 -21.90 16.32
N ASN A 59 -9.18 -23.15 16.21
CA ASN A 59 -8.31 -24.32 16.03
C ASN A 59 -8.15 -24.73 14.55
N SER A 60 -8.86 -24.06 13.63
CA SER A 60 -8.83 -24.38 12.22
C SER A 60 -7.45 -24.10 11.60
N ALA A 61 -6.93 -25.08 10.87
CA ALA A 61 -5.72 -24.90 10.07
C ALA A 61 -5.93 -23.87 8.95
N GLU A 62 -7.15 -23.75 8.42
CA GLU A 62 -7.51 -22.77 7.38
C GLU A 62 -7.41 -21.35 7.93
N LEU A 63 -7.95 -21.13 9.15
CA LEU A 63 -7.90 -19.82 9.81
C LEU A 63 -6.46 -19.41 10.11
N LYS A 64 -5.65 -20.34 10.62
CA LYS A 64 -4.23 -20.09 10.86
C LYS A 64 -3.49 -19.65 9.58
N GLN A 65 -3.71 -20.34 8.47
CA GLN A 65 -3.10 -19.98 7.18
C GLN A 65 -3.53 -18.59 6.71
N TRP A 66 -4.81 -18.24 6.91
CA TRP A 66 -5.31 -16.92 6.55
C TRP A 66 -4.70 -15.82 7.41
N ILE A 67 -4.59 -16.03 8.73
CA ILE A 67 -3.92 -15.09 9.64
C ILE A 67 -2.45 -14.89 9.26
N ASP A 68 -1.73 -15.96 8.93
CA ASP A 68 -0.33 -15.86 8.50
C ASP A 68 -0.20 -15.02 7.21
N ALA A 69 -1.12 -15.18 6.26
CA ALA A 69 -1.17 -14.35 5.05
C ALA A 69 -1.54 -12.88 5.34
N GLU A 70 -2.40 -12.63 6.33
CA GLU A 70 -2.80 -11.30 6.78
C GLU A 70 -1.61 -10.57 7.43
N ASN A 71 -0.84 -11.29 8.26
CA ASN A 71 0.33 -10.78 8.99
C ASN A 71 1.56 -10.59 8.10
N ALA A 72 1.66 -11.32 6.98
CA ALA A 72 2.79 -11.18 6.05
C ALA A 72 2.84 -9.81 5.35
N ARG A 73 1.81 -8.97 5.51
CA ARG A 73 1.77 -7.66 4.88
C ARG A 73 2.71 -6.65 5.54
N PRO A 74 3.23 -5.70 4.76
CA PRO A 74 3.86 -4.50 5.30
C PRO A 74 2.88 -3.73 6.19
N GLU A 75 3.32 -3.38 7.40
CA GLU A 75 2.57 -2.50 8.29
C GLU A 75 2.47 -1.07 7.73
N SER A 76 1.35 -0.40 8.01
CA SER A 76 1.17 0.99 7.59
C SER A 76 2.20 1.88 8.30
N PRO A 77 2.89 2.80 7.59
CA PRO A 77 3.83 3.72 8.21
C PRO A 77 3.19 4.66 9.24
N SER A 78 1.86 4.77 9.27
CA SER A 78 1.13 5.54 10.29
C SER A 78 1.07 4.84 11.66
N CYS A 79 1.40 3.54 11.75
CA CYS A 79 1.25 2.74 12.96
C CYS A 79 2.46 2.83 13.91
N THR A 80 3.61 3.34 13.45
CA THR A 80 4.87 3.34 14.21
C THR A 80 5.00 4.49 15.23
N THR A 81 3.98 5.34 15.41
CA THR A 81 4.11 6.58 16.22
C THR A 81 3.51 6.50 17.64
N ILE A 82 3.32 5.31 18.22
CA ILE A 82 2.89 5.19 19.64
C ILE A 82 3.80 4.22 20.40
N HIS A 83 5.09 4.53 20.45
CA HIS A 83 5.99 4.11 21.52
C HIS A 83 7.07 5.20 21.68
N ALA A 84 6.82 6.14 22.59
CA ALA A 84 7.82 7.02 23.21
C ALA A 84 7.52 7.05 24.71
#